data_AF-A0A953IFU3-F1
#
_entry.id   AF-A0A953IFU3-F1
#
_cell.length_a   1.000
_cell.length_b   1.000
_cell.length_c   1.000
_cell.angle_alpha   90.00
_cell.angle_beta   90.00
_cell.angle_gamma   90.00
#
_symmetry.space_group_name_H-M   'P 1'
#
loop_
_entity.id
_entity.type
_entity.pdbx_description
1 polymer ?
#
loop_
_entity_poly.entity_id
_entity_poly.type
_entity_poly.pdbx_seq_one_letter_code
_entity_poly.pdbx_strand_id
1 'polypeptide(L)'
;MTDQSPRASEFLLEVRAEEIPARMLPGATQELGTLLFEELMRRGLVPAEVASAFTPRRLVIELKGLPEREKDKTLTEVGPPASAAYDAAGNPTPAALGFAKKFGMEASSLKRKQFSSDSDATAAAVSPGAKVTKGGKGRVEGERVYLERTYAGRPTSEVLSEILPRLLAGLNWAKTMRWGSGTGPWVRPVHGIVALLDGEIVPFELFGVAAGRETAGHPTLSAESFPVSGLEDYHAKLAQRGIVVDPGERKRRLRQEMAERATAAGGTLVDDEPLLDKLAAICEIPGVMEGAFAPDLTELPREVLTSSLRDHQSALTVEGEGRLLPLFLTVMDRPDDPAGRVRAGNEWVVAARLADARFFWGKDRSQPLAERAGALRQRLRAV
;
A
#
# COMPACT_ATOMS: atom_id res chain seq x y z
N MET A 1 -32.81 23.05 -0.12
CA MET A 1 -32.14 22.81 1.18
C MET A 1 -31.10 21.74 0.92
N THR A 2 -29.87 22.15 0.68
CA THR A 2 -28.73 21.26 0.54
C THR A 2 -28.47 20.61 1.89
N ASP A 3 -28.58 19.29 1.92
CA ASP A 3 -28.08 18.45 3.01
C ASP A 3 -26.59 18.74 3.19
N GLN A 4 -26.28 19.56 4.20
CA GLN A 4 -24.91 19.84 4.66
C GLN A 4 -24.66 19.08 5.95
N SER A 5 -24.96 17.78 5.96
CA SER A 5 -24.20 16.88 6.81
C SER A 5 -22.72 17.04 6.40
N PRO A 6 -21.79 17.35 7.31
CA PRO A 6 -20.39 17.51 6.95
C PRO A 6 -19.92 16.18 6.34
N ARG A 7 -19.59 16.20 5.05
CA ARG A 7 -19.02 15.04 4.36
C ARG A 7 -17.75 14.68 5.14
N ALA A 8 -17.66 13.43 5.61
CA ALA A 8 -16.45 12.98 6.30
C ALA A 8 -15.26 13.20 5.37
N SER A 9 -14.16 13.78 5.87
CA SER A 9 -12.99 14.08 5.04
C SER A 9 -12.45 12.80 4.40
N GLU A 10 -12.10 12.85 3.12
CA GLU A 10 -11.63 11.71 2.34
C GLU A 10 -10.27 12.00 1.70
N PHE A 11 -9.35 11.04 1.80
CA PHE A 11 -8.06 11.09 1.11
C PHE A 11 -7.90 9.88 0.18
N LEU A 12 -7.52 10.15 -1.07
CA LEU A 12 -7.17 9.17 -2.10
C LEU A 12 -5.70 9.29 -2.45
N LEU A 13 -4.97 8.18 -2.35
CA LEU A 13 -3.66 8.00 -2.96
C LEU A 13 -3.72 6.87 -3.97
N GLU A 14 -3.32 7.13 -5.21
CA GLU A 14 -2.99 6.12 -6.21
C GLU A 14 -1.53 6.31 -6.65
N VAL A 15 -0.76 5.22 -6.67
CA VAL A 15 0.54 5.16 -7.35
C VAL A 15 0.43 4.16 -8.50
N ARG A 16 0.50 4.66 -9.74
CA ARG A 16 0.50 3.84 -10.95
C ARG A 16 1.91 3.51 -11.39
N ALA A 17 2.13 2.27 -11.79
CA ALA A 17 3.42 1.79 -12.25
C ALA A 17 3.27 0.75 -13.39
N GLU A 18 4.39 0.38 -14.00
CA GLU A 18 4.51 -0.87 -14.76
C GLU A 18 4.13 -2.08 -13.90
N GLU A 19 3.87 -3.21 -14.56
CA GLU A 19 3.33 -4.41 -13.91
C GLU A 19 4.23 -4.95 -12.78
N ILE A 20 3.72 -4.86 -11.56
CA ILE A 20 4.33 -5.32 -10.32
C ILE A 20 4.05 -6.81 -10.15
N PRO A 21 5.04 -7.64 -9.80
CA PRO A 21 4.81 -9.06 -9.55
C PRO A 21 3.74 -9.28 -8.48
N ALA A 22 2.72 -10.10 -8.78
CA ALA A 22 1.57 -10.35 -7.90
C ALA A 22 1.94 -10.66 -6.43
N ARG A 23 3.00 -11.45 -6.21
CA ARG A 23 3.47 -11.82 -4.87
C ARG A 23 3.92 -10.63 -4.00
N MET A 24 4.17 -9.47 -4.58
CA MET A 24 4.64 -8.28 -3.88
C MET A 24 3.51 -7.30 -3.55
N LEU A 25 2.38 -7.36 -4.26
CA LEU A 25 1.30 -6.38 -4.16
C LEU A 25 0.63 -6.37 -2.78
N PRO A 26 0.15 -7.51 -2.22
CA PRO A 26 -0.56 -7.47 -0.94
C PRO A 26 0.31 -6.92 0.20
N GLY A 27 1.55 -7.39 0.29
CA GLY A 27 2.48 -6.96 1.33
C GLY A 27 2.84 -5.48 1.22
N ALA A 28 3.15 -4.99 0.00
CA ALA A 28 3.54 -3.60 -0.21
C ALA A 28 2.40 -2.62 0.08
N THR A 29 1.17 -2.91 -0.38
CA THR A 29 0.03 -2.02 -0.13
C THR A 29 -0.38 -2.03 1.34
N GLN A 30 -0.34 -3.20 2.01
CA GLN A 30 -0.61 -3.30 3.44
C GLN A 30 0.44 -2.54 4.26
N GLU A 31 1.73 -2.72 3.94
CA GLU A 31 2.84 -1.99 4.58
C GLU A 31 2.65 -0.48 4.43
N LEU A 32 2.35 0.01 3.22
CA LEU A 32 2.09 1.43 2.98
C LEU A 32 0.94 1.97 3.82
N GLY A 33 -0.18 1.24 3.88
CA GLY A 33 -1.33 1.62 4.70
C GLY A 33 -1.00 1.69 6.19
N THR A 34 -0.28 0.69 6.72
CA THR A 34 0.18 0.67 8.11
C THR A 34 1.12 1.83 8.43
N LEU A 35 2.15 2.04 7.60
CA LEU A 35 3.13 3.11 7.81
C LEU A 35 2.48 4.50 7.77
N LEU A 36 1.55 4.72 6.84
CA LEU A 36 0.80 5.97 6.74
C LEU A 36 -0.07 6.19 7.98
N PHE A 37 -0.83 5.17 8.39
CA PHE A 37 -1.67 5.24 9.58
C PHE A 37 -0.87 5.53 10.85
N GLU A 38 0.26 4.84 11.07
CA GLU A 38 1.13 5.05 12.23
C GLU A 38 1.73 6.46 12.27
N GLU A 39 2.16 6.98 11.12
CA GLU A 39 2.72 8.33 11.03
C GLU A 39 1.65 9.41 11.31
N LEU A 40 0.45 9.23 10.77
CA LEU A 40 -0.68 10.12 11.04
C LEU A 40 -1.14 10.05 12.51
N MET A 41 -1.19 8.84 13.08
CA MET A 41 -1.53 8.65 14.50
C MET A 41 -0.53 9.35 15.42
N ARG A 42 0.78 9.25 15.15
CA ARG A 42 1.83 9.95 15.91
C ARG A 42 1.66 11.47 15.91
N ARG A 43 0.94 12.01 14.93
CA ARG A 43 0.63 13.45 14.77
C ARG A 43 -0.77 13.82 15.27
N GLY A 44 -1.53 12.85 15.78
CA GLY A 44 -2.91 13.04 16.23
C GLY A 44 -3.94 13.16 15.11
N LEU A 45 -3.57 12.79 13.88
CA LEU A 45 -4.40 12.82 12.67
C LEU A 45 -5.02 11.44 12.38
N VAL A 46 -5.72 10.87 13.35
CA VAL A 46 -6.22 9.50 13.24
C VAL A 46 -7.42 9.43 12.27
N PRO A 47 -7.32 8.74 11.11
CA PRO A 47 -8.47 8.51 10.26
C PRO A 47 -9.46 7.54 10.92
N ALA A 48 -10.74 7.69 10.62
CA ALA A 48 -11.80 6.77 11.04
C ALA A 48 -11.71 5.43 10.29
N GLU A 49 -11.33 5.46 9.02
CA GLU A 49 -11.20 4.28 8.18
C GLU A 49 -9.90 4.35 7.36
N VAL A 50 -9.28 3.18 7.18
CA VAL A 50 -8.14 2.97 6.28
C VAL A 50 -8.47 1.78 5.40
N ALA A 51 -8.53 2.00 4.10
CA ALA A 51 -8.64 0.94 3.11
C ALA A 51 -7.40 0.93 2.21
N SER A 52 -7.03 -0.27 1.79
CA SER A 52 -5.89 -0.51 0.92
C SER A 52 -6.33 -1.43 -0.20
N ALA A 53 -6.01 -1.05 -1.43
CA ALA A 53 -6.38 -1.81 -2.62
C ALA A 53 -5.21 -1.77 -3.62
N PHE A 54 -5.22 -2.67 -4.59
CA PHE A 54 -4.16 -2.75 -5.58
C PHE A 54 -4.64 -3.41 -6.85
N THR A 55 -3.94 -3.16 -7.95
CA THR A 55 -4.01 -3.95 -9.18
C THR A 55 -2.58 -4.30 -9.61
N PRO A 56 -2.34 -5.07 -10.68
CA PRO A 56 -0.98 -5.31 -11.18
C PRO A 56 -0.17 -4.03 -11.41
N ARG A 57 -0.85 -2.90 -11.62
CA ARG A 57 -0.24 -1.62 -12.03
C ARG A 57 -0.57 -0.47 -11.06
N ARG A 58 -1.22 -0.74 -9.92
CA ARG A 58 -1.72 0.29 -9.00
C ARG A 58 -1.53 -0.13 -7.55
N LEU A 59 -1.04 0.79 -6.74
CA LEU A 59 -1.17 0.74 -5.28
C LEU A 59 -2.13 1.86 -4.87
N VAL A 60 -3.13 1.54 -4.05
CA VAL A 60 -4.18 2.49 -3.67
C VAL A 60 -4.38 2.49 -2.17
N ILE A 61 -4.40 3.67 -1.56
CA ILE A 61 -4.76 3.89 -0.16
C ILE A 61 -5.89 4.90 -0.10
N GLU A 62 -6.91 4.58 0.69
CA GLU A 62 -8.08 5.42 0.91
C GLU A 62 -8.22 5.64 2.42
N LEU A 63 -8.33 6.90 2.83
CA LEU A 63 -8.55 7.26 4.23
C LEU A 63 -9.86 8.04 4.34
N LYS A 64 -10.63 7.79 5.39
CA LYS A 64 -11.84 8.57 5.70
C LYS A 64 -11.82 9.10 7.11
N GLY A 65 -12.47 10.23 7.34
CA GLY A 65 -12.59 10.88 8.65
C GLY A 65 -11.26 11.43 9.15
N LEU A 66 -10.40 11.95 8.27
CA LEU A 66 -9.18 12.65 8.67
C LEU A 66 -9.53 13.97 9.36
N PRO A 67 -8.88 14.33 10.49
CA PRO A 67 -8.94 15.68 11.01
C PRO A 67 -8.36 16.68 10.00
N GLU A 68 -8.88 17.91 9.95
CA GLU A 68 -8.40 18.93 9.01
C GLU A 68 -6.96 19.41 9.29
N ARG A 69 -6.53 19.32 10.56
CA ARG A 69 -5.22 19.76 11.02
C ARG A 69 -4.80 19.05 12.30
N GLU A 70 -3.49 19.06 12.57
CA GLU A 70 -2.95 18.63 13.85
C GLU A 70 -3.56 19.47 14.99
N LYS A 71 -3.56 18.95 16.22
CA LYS A 71 -3.94 19.77 17.37
C LYS A 71 -2.88 20.83 17.64
N ASP A 72 -3.33 22.00 18.07
CA ASP A 72 -2.44 23.04 18.56
C ASP A 72 -1.56 22.51 19.70
N LYS A 73 -0.28 22.89 19.67
CA LYS A 73 0.70 22.47 20.68
C LYS A 73 1.05 23.66 21.56
N THR A 74 0.76 23.55 22.85
CA THR A 74 1.20 24.54 23.83
C THR A 74 2.55 24.11 24.39
N LEU A 75 3.60 24.89 24.14
CA LEU A 75 4.93 24.69 24.73
C LEU A 75 5.15 25.70 25.86
N THR A 76 5.73 25.21 26.96
CA THR A 76 6.15 26.04 28.09
C THR A 76 7.62 26.40 27.93
N GLU A 77 7.88 27.68 27.64
CA GLU A 77 9.23 28.23 27.58
C GLU A 77 9.62 28.72 28.97
N VAL A 78 10.63 28.11 29.56
CA VAL A 78 11.09 28.45 30.91
C VAL A 78 12.16 29.55 30.85
N GLY A 79 11.93 30.60 31.62
CA GLY A 79 12.80 31.76 31.74
C GLY A 79 13.69 31.75 32.99
N PRO A 80 14.26 32.91 33.36
CA PRO A 80 15.12 33.02 34.54
C PRO A 80 14.39 32.69 35.86
N PRO A 81 15.14 32.44 36.96
CA PRO A 81 14.57 32.39 38.31
C PRO A 81 13.71 33.62 38.61
N ALA A 82 12.60 33.46 39.33
CA ALA A 82 11.71 34.57 39.67
C ALA A 82 12.46 35.69 40.41
N SER A 83 13.42 35.33 41.27
CA SER A 83 14.31 36.25 41.99
C SER A 83 15.28 37.04 41.09
N ALA A 84 15.55 36.56 39.87
CA ALA A 84 16.34 37.27 38.88
C ALA A 84 15.46 38.00 37.85
N ALA A 85 14.17 37.65 37.77
CA ALA A 85 13.22 38.20 36.83
C ALA A 85 12.53 39.47 37.36
N TYR A 86 12.36 39.60 38.67
CA TYR A 86 11.77 40.76 39.32
C TYR A 86 12.68 41.32 40.40
N ASP A 87 12.74 42.64 40.51
CA ASP A 87 13.45 43.32 41.60
C ASP A 87 12.63 43.31 42.90
N ALA A 88 13.19 43.86 43.98
CA ALA A 88 12.54 43.92 45.29
C ALA A 88 11.24 44.77 45.30
N ALA A 89 11.06 45.65 44.31
CA ALA A 89 9.84 46.45 44.13
C ALA A 89 8.81 45.76 43.21
N GLY A 90 9.13 44.56 42.70
CA GLY A 90 8.27 43.79 41.79
C GLY A 90 8.36 44.23 40.33
N ASN A 91 9.30 45.10 39.95
CA ASN A 91 9.47 45.53 38.57
C ASN A 91 10.27 44.50 37.76
N PRO A 92 9.94 44.30 36.47
CA PRO A 92 10.70 43.39 35.60
C PRO A 92 12.15 43.85 35.43
N THR A 93 13.10 42.95 35.66
CA THR A 93 14.53 43.22 35.43
C THR A 93 14.87 43.13 33.94
N PRO A 94 16.08 43.56 33.51
CA PRO A 94 16.55 43.34 32.14
C PRO A 94 16.53 41.87 31.70
N ALA A 95 16.66 40.93 32.64
CA ALA A 95 16.58 39.49 32.34
C ALA A 95 15.14 39.07 31.96
N ALA A 96 14.12 39.56 32.68
CA ALA A 96 12.73 39.31 32.33
C ALA A 96 12.32 40.02 31.03
N LEU A 97 12.74 41.27 30.84
CA LEU A 97 12.47 42.03 29.61
C LEU A 97 13.12 41.38 28.38
N GLY A 98 14.38 40.95 28.49
CA GLY A 98 15.09 40.25 27.42
C GLY A 98 14.45 38.91 27.08
N PHE A 99 14.00 38.16 28.09
CA PHE A 99 13.28 36.91 27.91
C PHE A 99 11.93 37.13 27.21
N ALA A 100 11.11 38.06 27.68
CA ALA A 100 9.81 38.36 27.06
C ALA A 100 9.98 38.87 25.61
N LYS A 101 10.93 39.78 25.38
CA LYS A 101 11.25 40.32 24.05
C LYS A 101 11.72 39.26 23.06
N LYS A 102 12.50 38.26 23.51
CA LYS A 102 12.92 37.12 22.66
C LYS A 102 11.72 36.41 22.02
N PHE A 103 10.59 36.36 22.71
CA PHE A 103 9.36 35.73 22.24
C PHE A 103 8.30 36.72 21.76
N GLY A 104 8.66 38.01 21.59
CA GLY A 104 7.77 39.05 21.10
C GLY A 104 6.64 39.40 22.05
N MET A 105 6.82 39.20 23.37
CA MET A 105 5.80 39.48 24.39
C MET A 105 6.26 40.52 25.40
N GLU A 106 5.30 41.12 26.10
CA GLU A 106 5.54 42.06 27.19
C GLU A 106 5.90 41.33 28.48
N ALA A 107 6.77 41.90 29.31
CA ALA A 107 7.18 41.26 30.57
C ALA A 107 6.02 41.07 31.58
N SER A 108 4.93 41.83 31.43
CA SER A 108 3.69 41.66 32.19
C SER A 108 2.94 40.35 31.88
N SER A 109 3.23 39.71 30.74
CA SER A 109 2.63 38.43 30.33
C SER A 109 3.33 37.20 30.92
N LEU A 110 4.46 37.40 31.60
CA LEU A 110 5.23 36.32 32.21
C LEU A 110 4.48 35.76 33.43
N LYS A 111 4.38 34.43 33.49
CA LYS A 111 3.79 33.70 34.62
C LYS A 111 4.90 33.18 35.52
N ARG A 112 4.57 32.89 36.79
CA ARG A 112 5.49 32.28 37.76
C ARG A 112 4.97 30.90 38.17
N LYS A 113 5.85 29.91 38.22
CA LYS A 113 5.54 28.56 38.74
C LYS A 113 6.76 27.97 39.42
N GLN A 114 6.53 27.14 40.43
CA GLN A 114 7.54 26.30 41.05
C GLN A 114 7.83 25.08 40.16
N PHE A 115 9.07 24.90 39.74
CA PHE A 115 9.52 23.71 39.01
C PHE A 115 10.26 22.76 39.98
N SER A 116 9.88 21.48 39.98
CA SER A 116 10.49 20.41 40.80
C SER A 116 11.34 19.46 39.95
N SER A 117 12.26 18.75 40.61
CA SER A 117 13.35 17.99 40.00
C SER A 117 12.92 16.81 39.12
N ASP A 118 11.73 16.24 39.33
CA ASP A 118 11.40 14.88 38.88
C ASP A 118 10.20 14.77 37.91
N SER A 119 9.42 15.84 37.65
CA SER A 119 8.22 15.75 36.78
C SER A 119 8.14 16.75 35.63
N ASP A 120 8.80 17.92 35.73
CA ASP A 120 8.59 19.02 34.78
C ASP A 120 9.80 19.23 33.84
N ALA A 121 10.91 18.51 34.07
CA ALA A 121 12.15 18.63 33.30
C ALA A 121 12.08 18.02 31.89
N THR A 122 11.10 17.15 31.60
CA THR A 122 10.86 16.55 30.27
C THR A 122 9.80 17.28 29.45
N ALA A 123 8.95 18.12 30.08
CA ALA A 123 7.95 18.95 29.39
C ALA A 123 8.49 20.34 28.99
N ALA A 124 9.58 20.79 29.62
CA ALA A 124 10.32 21.98 29.21
C ALA A 124 11.22 21.64 28.00
N ALA A 125 10.62 21.39 26.84
CA ALA A 125 11.35 21.30 25.59
C ALA A 125 11.96 22.67 25.28
N VAL A 126 13.24 22.79 25.61
CA VAL A 126 14.17 23.79 25.09
C VAL A 126 13.86 24.01 23.60
N SER A 127 13.55 25.26 23.22
CA SER A 127 13.22 25.59 21.83
C SER A 127 14.22 24.94 20.85
N PRO A 128 13.77 24.40 19.69
CA PRO A 128 14.67 23.82 18.70
C PRO A 128 15.71 24.87 18.28
N GLY A 129 16.97 24.68 18.69
CA GLY A 129 18.08 25.60 18.37
C GLY A 129 18.86 26.17 19.55
N ALA A 130 18.48 25.96 20.81
CA ALA A 130 19.33 26.38 21.92
C ALA A 130 20.51 25.38 22.10
N LYS A 131 21.73 25.80 21.75
CA LYS A 131 22.95 25.05 22.03
C LYS A 131 23.10 24.87 23.54
N VAL A 132 22.98 23.62 24.01
CA VAL A 132 23.40 23.24 25.37
C VAL A 132 24.93 23.26 25.39
N THR A 133 25.52 24.37 25.86
CA THR A 133 26.96 24.44 26.11
C THR A 133 27.32 23.54 27.30
N LYS A 134 28.21 22.58 27.05
CA LYS A 134 28.82 21.68 28.05
C LYS A 134 29.37 22.48 29.24
N GLY A 135 28.80 22.27 30.42
CA GLY A 135 29.33 22.78 31.68
C GLY A 135 28.25 23.15 32.69
N GLY A 136 27.57 22.13 33.26
CA GLY A 136 26.84 22.21 34.53
C GLY A 136 25.75 23.29 34.68
N LYS A 137 24.50 22.97 34.32
CA LYS A 137 23.24 23.38 35.00
C LYS A 137 22.04 22.99 34.13
N GLY A 138 21.62 21.73 34.25
CA GLY A 138 20.41 21.18 33.62
C GLY A 138 19.25 20.93 34.59
N ARG A 139 19.30 21.48 35.80
CA ARG A 139 18.20 21.38 36.78
C ARG A 139 17.37 22.66 36.77
N VAL A 140 16.16 22.55 36.23
CA VAL A 140 15.12 23.59 36.32
C VAL A 140 14.41 23.39 37.66
N GLU A 141 15.07 23.79 38.74
CA GLU A 141 14.48 23.76 40.09
C GLU A 141 14.25 25.20 40.59
N GLY A 142 13.21 25.37 41.40
CA GLY A 142 12.85 26.64 42.03
C GLY A 142 11.72 27.39 41.31
N GLU A 143 11.31 28.52 41.89
CA GLU A 143 10.34 29.43 41.27
C GLU A 143 10.95 30.11 40.04
N ARG A 144 10.32 29.94 38.88
CA ARG A 144 10.79 30.48 37.59
C ARG A 144 9.71 31.31 36.95
N VAL A 145 10.14 32.30 36.16
CA VAL A 145 9.23 32.88 35.16
C VAL A 145 9.14 31.95 33.96
N TYR A 146 7.96 31.86 33.36
CA TYR A 146 7.74 31.10 32.16
C TYR A 146 6.69 31.79 31.30
N LEU A 147 6.60 31.34 30.06
CA LEU A 147 5.53 31.70 29.14
C LEU A 147 5.04 30.46 28.40
N GLU A 148 3.77 30.48 28.03
CA GLU A 148 3.15 29.43 27.21
C GLU A 148 3.01 29.98 25.80
N ARG A 149 3.46 29.21 24.81
CA ARG A 149 3.22 29.51 23.39
C ARG A 149 2.40 28.40 22.78
N THR A 150 1.26 28.77 22.24
CA THR A 150 0.47 27.90 21.39
C THR A 150 0.98 28.01 19.96
N TYR A 151 1.40 26.89 19.40
CA TYR A 151 1.73 26.74 17.99
C TYR A 151 0.52 26.12 17.31
N ALA A 152 0.01 26.81 16.28
CA ALA A 152 -1.09 26.29 15.48
C ALA A 152 -0.70 24.94 14.87
N GLY A 153 -1.59 23.96 14.97
CA GLY A 153 -1.40 22.68 14.32
C GLY A 153 -1.36 22.81 12.80
N ARG A 154 -0.56 21.97 12.15
CA ARG A 154 -0.38 22.01 10.70
C ARG A 154 -1.59 21.44 9.97
N PRO A 155 -2.02 22.01 8.83
CA PRO A 155 -3.01 21.41 7.96
C PRO A 155 -2.63 19.98 7.56
N THR A 156 -3.61 19.08 7.51
CA THR A 156 -3.39 17.68 7.16
C THR A 156 -2.81 17.52 5.75
N SER A 157 -3.18 18.38 4.81
CA SER A 157 -2.60 18.43 3.46
C SER A 157 -1.09 18.67 3.48
N GLU A 158 -0.58 19.57 4.33
CA GLU A 158 0.85 19.82 4.47
C GLU A 158 1.58 18.64 5.10
N VAL A 159 0.95 17.99 6.09
CA VAL A 159 1.51 16.79 6.72
C VAL A 159 1.61 15.65 5.71
N LEU A 160 0.54 15.39 4.95
CA LEU A 160 0.52 14.37 3.90
C LEU A 160 1.59 14.64 2.83
N SER A 161 1.70 15.89 2.37
CA SER A 161 2.70 16.32 1.38
C SER A 161 4.14 16.03 1.85
N GLU A 162 4.42 16.20 3.14
CA GLU A 162 5.73 15.91 3.74
C GLU A 162 6.00 14.41 3.87
N ILE A 163 5.04 13.63 4.36
CA ILE A 163 5.29 12.23 4.75
C ILE A 163 5.21 11.27 3.57
N LEU A 164 4.34 11.50 2.59
CA LEU A 164 4.07 10.55 1.49
C LEU A 164 5.33 10.20 0.67
N PRO A 165 6.16 11.16 0.21
CA PRO A 165 7.38 10.82 -0.54
C PRO A 165 8.33 9.93 0.25
N ARG A 166 8.49 10.19 1.55
CA ARG A 166 9.37 9.43 2.43
C ARG A 166 8.85 8.01 2.66
N LEU A 167 7.55 7.86 2.91
CA LEU A 167 6.93 6.55 3.12
C LEU A 167 6.97 5.70 1.86
N LEU A 168 6.60 6.30 0.72
CA LEU A 168 6.68 5.65 -0.58
C LEU A 168 8.13 5.26 -0.89
N ALA A 169 9.10 6.16 -0.85
CA ALA A 169 10.50 5.81 -1.12
C ALA A 169 11.08 4.75 -0.15
N GLY A 170 10.46 4.57 1.02
CA GLY A 170 10.87 3.62 2.05
C GLY A 170 10.26 2.22 1.97
N LEU A 171 9.32 1.93 1.05
CA LEU A 171 8.73 0.59 0.96
C LEU A 171 9.76 -0.48 0.62
N ASN A 172 9.66 -1.62 1.30
CA ASN A 172 10.62 -2.69 1.15
C ASN A 172 10.19 -3.66 0.04
N TRP A 173 10.95 -3.66 -1.05
CA TRP A 173 10.68 -4.54 -2.19
C TRP A 173 11.69 -5.69 -2.24
N ALA A 174 11.20 -6.92 -2.35
CA ALA A 174 12.05 -8.11 -2.50
C ALA A 174 12.93 -8.07 -3.77
N LYS A 175 12.56 -7.25 -4.77
CA LYS A 175 13.39 -6.94 -5.93
C LYS A 175 13.12 -5.51 -6.36
N THR A 176 14.18 -4.75 -6.58
CA THR A 176 14.11 -3.35 -7.00
C THR A 176 14.86 -3.11 -8.30
N MET A 177 14.54 -2.00 -8.95
CA MET A 177 15.27 -1.45 -10.09
C MET A 177 15.48 0.06 -9.87
N ARG A 178 16.44 0.64 -10.61
CA ARG A 178 16.65 2.09 -10.69
C ARG A 178 16.21 2.56 -12.07
N TRP A 179 15.46 3.65 -12.15
CA TRP A 179 15.07 4.28 -13.42
C TRP A 179 14.83 5.78 -13.24
N GLY A 180 14.87 6.53 -14.35
CA GLY A 180 14.68 7.99 -14.37
C GLY A 180 15.86 8.78 -13.80
N SER A 181 15.60 10.05 -13.46
CA SER A 181 16.55 10.95 -12.79
C SER A 181 16.50 10.85 -11.26
N GLY A 182 15.57 10.09 -10.71
CA GLY A 182 15.35 9.95 -9.27
C GLY A 182 16.40 9.08 -8.58
N THR A 183 16.72 9.42 -7.33
CA THR A 183 17.62 8.65 -6.48
C THR A 183 16.81 7.72 -5.57
N GLY A 184 16.53 6.49 -6.02
CA GLY A 184 15.94 5.47 -5.15
C GLY A 184 15.54 4.18 -5.89
N PRO A 185 15.73 2.99 -5.27
CA PRO A 185 15.26 1.74 -5.83
C PRO A 185 13.74 1.59 -5.62
N TRP A 186 12.97 1.32 -6.67
CA TRP A 186 11.54 0.99 -6.58
C TRP A 186 11.26 -0.30 -7.38
N VAL A 187 10.07 -0.89 -7.28
CA VAL A 187 9.81 -2.19 -7.91
C VAL A 187 9.69 -2.13 -9.44
N ARG A 188 9.01 -1.09 -9.95
CA ARG A 188 8.65 -0.90 -11.36
C ARG A 188 8.44 0.57 -11.74
N PRO A 189 8.79 1.04 -12.96
CA PRO A 189 8.60 2.43 -13.39
C PRO A 189 7.25 3.03 -13.00
N VAL A 190 7.27 4.17 -12.30
CA VAL A 190 6.07 4.93 -11.91
C VAL A 190 5.60 5.78 -13.09
N HIS A 191 4.30 5.72 -13.38
CA HIS A 191 3.66 6.39 -14.53
C HIS A 191 2.70 7.52 -14.16
N GLY A 192 2.28 7.59 -12.90
CA GLY A 192 1.35 8.62 -12.45
C GLY A 192 1.01 8.47 -10.97
N ILE A 193 0.66 9.59 -10.36
CA ILE A 193 0.29 9.66 -8.95
C ILE A 193 -0.97 10.50 -8.82
N VAL A 194 -2.02 9.93 -8.23
CA VAL A 194 -3.18 10.70 -7.76
C VAL A 194 -3.03 10.88 -6.25
N ALA A 195 -3.15 12.11 -5.77
CA ALA A 195 -3.17 12.39 -4.34
C ALA A 195 -4.15 13.53 -4.06
N LEU A 196 -5.33 13.18 -3.54
CA LEU A 196 -6.43 14.12 -3.33
C LEU A 196 -6.91 14.05 -1.88
N LEU A 197 -6.95 15.19 -1.20
CA LEU A 197 -7.64 15.37 0.09
C LEU A 197 -8.86 16.25 -0.16
N ASP A 198 -10.05 15.69 0.01
CA ASP A 198 -11.33 16.39 -0.22
C ASP A 198 -11.44 17.03 -1.63
N GLY A 199 -10.83 16.35 -2.62
CA GLY A 199 -10.79 16.78 -4.02
C GLY A 199 -9.67 17.77 -4.36
N GLU A 200 -8.94 18.26 -3.36
CA GLU A 200 -7.79 19.15 -3.54
C GLU A 200 -6.49 18.35 -3.64
N ILE A 201 -5.58 18.79 -4.52
CA ILE A 201 -4.31 18.09 -4.74
C ILE A 201 -3.42 18.25 -3.50
N VAL A 202 -2.90 17.12 -3.03
CA VAL A 202 -1.82 17.07 -2.02
C VAL A 202 -0.48 17.06 -2.77
N PRO A 203 0.25 18.20 -2.81
CA PRO A 203 1.42 18.34 -3.67
C PRO A 203 2.62 17.58 -3.14
N PHE A 204 3.12 16.64 -3.91
CA PHE A 204 4.44 16.05 -3.72
C PHE A 204 4.98 15.47 -5.02
N GLU A 205 6.24 15.04 -5.00
CA GLU A 205 6.88 14.36 -6.12
C GLU A 205 7.52 13.05 -5.65
N LEU A 206 7.44 12.02 -6.49
CA LEU A 206 8.12 10.75 -6.30
C LEU A 206 8.79 10.33 -7.60
N PHE A 207 10.12 10.13 -7.58
CA PHE A 207 10.92 9.69 -8.73
C PHE A 207 10.72 10.52 -10.01
N GLY A 208 10.55 11.85 -9.89
CA GLY A 208 10.30 12.73 -11.05
C GLY A 208 8.84 12.82 -11.48
N VAL A 209 7.92 12.16 -10.77
CA VAL A 209 6.48 12.17 -11.06
C VAL A 209 5.77 12.99 -10.00
N ALA A 210 5.15 14.10 -10.42
CA ALA A 210 4.36 14.95 -9.55
C ALA A 210 2.97 14.33 -9.28
N ALA A 211 2.51 14.44 -8.04
CA ALA A 211 1.14 14.10 -7.67
C ALA A 211 0.14 15.07 -8.29
N GLY A 212 -0.98 14.54 -8.78
CA GLY A 212 -2.05 15.31 -9.38
C GLY A 212 -3.39 14.62 -9.27
N ARG A 213 -4.25 14.83 -10.28
CA ARG A 213 -5.61 14.26 -10.36
C ARG A 213 -5.81 13.33 -11.55
N GLU A 214 -4.79 13.14 -12.38
CA GLU A 214 -4.88 12.34 -13.61
C GLU A 214 -4.52 10.88 -13.31
N THR A 215 -5.48 9.98 -13.53
CA THR A 215 -5.24 8.55 -13.64
C THR A 215 -5.32 8.12 -15.10
N ALA A 216 -5.22 6.83 -15.42
CA ALA A 216 -5.55 6.30 -16.75
C ALA A 216 -6.20 4.92 -16.62
N GLY A 217 -6.73 4.38 -17.71
CA GLY A 217 -7.31 3.04 -17.75
C GLY A 217 -6.28 1.94 -18.04
N HIS A 218 -6.74 0.85 -18.65
CA HIS A 218 -5.90 -0.31 -18.96
C HIS A 218 -4.98 0.00 -20.17
N PRO A 219 -3.69 -0.37 -20.16
CA PRO A 219 -2.71 0.09 -21.15
C PRO A 219 -3.04 -0.20 -22.61
N THR A 220 -3.86 -1.21 -22.89
CA THR A 220 -4.23 -1.60 -24.27
C THR A 220 -5.70 -1.37 -24.61
N LEU A 221 -6.56 -1.12 -23.62
CA LEU A 221 -8.01 -1.02 -23.81
C LEU A 221 -8.54 0.39 -23.56
N SER A 222 -7.90 1.14 -22.67
CA SER A 222 -8.33 2.47 -22.25
C SER A 222 -7.15 3.30 -21.73
N ALA A 223 -6.06 3.36 -22.50
CA ALA A 223 -4.78 3.94 -22.09
C ALA A 223 -4.81 5.46 -21.81
N GLU A 224 -5.83 6.17 -22.33
CA GLU A 224 -5.96 7.62 -22.16
C GLU A 224 -6.10 8.01 -20.69
N SER A 225 -5.42 9.10 -20.31
CA SER A 225 -5.53 9.65 -18.96
C SER A 225 -6.86 10.39 -18.80
N PHE A 226 -7.34 10.43 -17.55
CA PHE A 226 -8.53 11.19 -17.19
C PHE A 226 -8.45 11.71 -15.77
N PRO A 227 -9.06 12.89 -15.51
CA PRO A 227 -9.09 13.48 -14.17
C PRO A 227 -10.08 12.75 -13.27
N VAL A 228 -9.78 12.70 -11.98
CA VAL A 228 -10.70 12.30 -10.91
C VAL A 228 -10.85 13.42 -9.88
N SER A 229 -12.03 13.55 -9.27
CA SER A 229 -12.31 14.61 -8.29
C SER A 229 -12.38 14.13 -6.83
N GLY A 230 -12.24 12.82 -6.58
CA GLY A 230 -12.35 12.22 -5.25
C GLY A 230 -12.56 10.71 -5.33
N LEU A 231 -12.81 10.04 -4.19
CA LEU A 231 -12.95 8.58 -4.12
C LEU A 231 -14.10 8.03 -4.97
N GLU A 232 -15.30 8.59 -4.82
CA GLU A 232 -16.49 8.15 -5.55
C GLU A 232 -16.29 8.22 -7.08
N ASP A 233 -15.80 9.36 -7.57
CA ASP A 233 -15.53 9.60 -9.00
C ASP A 233 -14.40 8.71 -9.52
N TYR A 234 -13.37 8.47 -8.71
CA TYR A 234 -12.27 7.55 -9.01
C TYR A 234 -12.78 6.11 -9.26
N HIS A 235 -13.56 5.56 -8.32
CA HIS A 235 -14.12 4.22 -8.48
C HIS A 235 -15.09 4.14 -9.66
N ALA A 236 -15.98 5.14 -9.82
CA ALA A 236 -16.95 5.16 -10.90
C ALA A 236 -16.27 5.16 -12.28
N LYS A 237 -15.27 6.03 -12.49
CA LYS A 237 -14.58 6.14 -13.78
C LYS A 237 -13.68 4.95 -14.09
N LEU A 238 -13.10 4.29 -13.09
CA LEU A 238 -12.38 3.03 -13.28
C LEU A 238 -13.32 1.88 -13.60
N ALA A 239 -14.46 1.77 -12.88
CA ALA A 239 -15.46 0.75 -13.13
C ALA A 239 -16.07 0.87 -14.54
N GLN A 240 -16.30 2.09 -15.05
CA GLN A 240 -16.72 2.33 -16.45
C GLN A 240 -15.72 1.79 -17.48
N ARG A 241 -14.45 1.63 -17.09
CA ARG A 241 -13.37 1.07 -17.92
C ARG A 241 -13.11 -0.41 -17.63
N GLY A 242 -13.97 -1.05 -16.84
CA GLY A 242 -13.87 -2.45 -16.44
C GLY A 242 -12.85 -2.73 -15.32
N ILE A 243 -12.17 -1.70 -14.81
CA ILE A 243 -11.15 -1.84 -13.78
C ILE A 243 -11.81 -1.96 -12.42
N VAL A 244 -11.47 -3.03 -11.71
CA VAL A 244 -11.89 -3.25 -10.32
C VAL A 244 -10.63 -3.12 -9.48
N VAL A 245 -10.56 -2.16 -8.55
CA VAL A 245 -9.34 -1.88 -7.77
C VAL A 245 -9.23 -2.76 -6.52
N ASP A 246 -10.37 -3.14 -5.93
CA ASP A 246 -10.41 -4.01 -4.75
C ASP A 246 -10.07 -5.48 -5.16
N PRO A 247 -8.99 -6.07 -4.61
CA PRO A 247 -8.60 -7.45 -4.92
C PRO A 247 -9.61 -8.49 -4.41
N GLY A 248 -10.30 -8.23 -3.30
CA GLY A 248 -11.35 -9.10 -2.78
C GLY A 248 -12.59 -9.11 -3.67
N GLU A 249 -12.98 -7.96 -4.22
CA GLU A 249 -14.04 -7.87 -5.22
C GLU A 249 -13.65 -8.59 -6.52
N ARG A 250 -12.42 -8.38 -7.01
CA ARG A 250 -11.92 -9.14 -8.18
C ARG A 250 -11.99 -10.65 -7.91
N LYS A 251 -11.50 -11.11 -6.76
CA LYS A 251 -11.53 -12.53 -6.37
C LYS A 251 -12.96 -13.08 -6.32
N ARG A 252 -13.92 -12.32 -5.76
CA ARG A 252 -15.34 -12.72 -5.73
C ARG A 252 -15.91 -12.89 -7.14
N ARG A 253 -15.73 -11.90 -8.02
CA ARG A 253 -16.21 -11.96 -9.41
C ARG A 253 -15.61 -13.12 -10.18
N LEU A 254 -14.30 -13.29 -10.08
CA LEU A 254 -13.59 -14.39 -10.73
C LEU A 254 -14.10 -15.75 -10.26
N ARG A 255 -14.24 -15.95 -8.94
CA ARG A 255 -14.77 -17.22 -8.40
C ARG A 255 -16.18 -17.49 -8.90
N GLN A 256 -17.05 -16.48 -8.88
CA GLN A 256 -18.42 -16.62 -9.33
C GLN A 256 -18.47 -17.03 -10.82
N GLU A 257 -17.81 -16.26 -11.70
CA GLU A 257 -17.84 -16.53 -13.14
C GLU A 257 -17.18 -17.88 -13.48
N MET A 258 -16.09 -18.26 -12.79
CA MET A 258 -15.46 -19.57 -12.96
C MET A 258 -16.37 -20.72 -12.51
N ALA A 259 -17.10 -20.55 -11.41
CA ALA A 259 -18.06 -21.55 -10.95
C ALA A 259 -19.26 -21.69 -11.91
N GLU A 260 -19.74 -20.58 -12.47
CA GLU A 260 -20.80 -20.57 -13.48
C GLU A 260 -20.37 -21.31 -14.76
N ARG A 261 -19.15 -21.05 -15.25
CA ARG A 261 -18.56 -21.75 -16.41
C ARG A 261 -18.33 -23.24 -16.15
N ALA A 262 -17.81 -23.58 -14.97
CA ALA A 262 -17.64 -24.97 -14.56
C ALA A 262 -18.98 -25.73 -14.57
N THR A 263 -20.03 -25.12 -13.99
CA THR A 263 -21.38 -25.68 -13.96
C THR A 263 -21.95 -25.85 -15.37
N ALA A 264 -21.76 -24.85 -16.24
CA ALA A 264 -22.20 -24.91 -17.63
C ALA A 264 -21.49 -26.03 -18.43
N ALA A 265 -20.25 -26.35 -18.07
CA ALA A 265 -19.50 -27.47 -18.63
C ALA A 265 -19.84 -28.84 -18.00
N GLY A 266 -20.78 -28.90 -17.07
CA GLY A 266 -21.19 -30.14 -16.40
C GLY A 266 -20.27 -30.60 -15.27
N GLY A 267 -19.47 -29.69 -14.70
CA GLY A 267 -18.57 -29.98 -13.59
C GLY A 267 -18.60 -28.94 -12.49
N THR A 268 -17.68 -29.09 -11.54
CA THR A 268 -17.47 -28.19 -10.41
C THR A 268 -16.04 -27.67 -10.46
N LEU A 269 -15.86 -26.38 -10.18
CA LEU A 269 -14.53 -25.77 -10.06
C LEU A 269 -13.76 -26.43 -8.93
N VAL A 270 -12.53 -26.87 -9.19
CA VAL A 270 -11.63 -27.35 -8.14
C VAL A 270 -11.14 -26.16 -7.34
N ASP A 271 -11.43 -26.14 -6.04
CA ASP A 271 -11.11 -25.02 -5.17
C ASP A 271 -9.60 -24.89 -4.92
N ASP A 272 -9.12 -23.65 -4.95
CA ASP A 272 -7.72 -23.27 -4.71
C ASP A 272 -7.64 -21.78 -4.38
N GLU A 273 -7.85 -21.48 -3.10
CA GLU A 273 -7.84 -20.10 -2.58
C GLU A 273 -6.55 -19.33 -2.90
N PRO A 274 -5.33 -19.88 -2.69
CA PRO A 274 -4.10 -19.18 -3.06
C PRO A 274 -3.98 -18.85 -4.56
N LEU A 275 -4.45 -19.75 -5.43
CA LEU A 275 -4.46 -19.46 -6.87
C LEU A 275 -5.49 -18.37 -7.19
N LEU A 276 -6.69 -18.39 -6.59
CA LEU A 276 -7.67 -17.31 -6.77
C LEU A 276 -7.14 -15.95 -6.31
N ASP A 277 -6.38 -15.90 -5.20
CA ASP A 277 -5.69 -14.67 -4.75
C ASP A 277 -4.66 -14.21 -5.80
N LYS A 278 -3.86 -15.13 -6.34
CA LYS A 278 -2.90 -14.83 -7.42
C LYS A 278 -3.61 -14.30 -8.66
N LEU A 279 -4.71 -14.92 -9.07
CA LEU A 279 -5.50 -14.54 -10.24
C LEU A 279 -6.06 -13.13 -10.09
N ALA A 280 -6.65 -12.81 -8.94
CA ALA A 280 -7.09 -11.45 -8.62
C ALA A 280 -5.94 -10.43 -8.56
N ALA A 281 -4.70 -10.87 -8.34
CA ALA A 281 -3.53 -9.99 -8.28
C ALA A 281 -2.82 -9.77 -9.63
N ILE A 282 -3.07 -10.60 -10.66
CA ILE A 282 -2.46 -10.48 -12.00
C ILE A 282 -3.36 -9.81 -13.04
N CYS A 283 -4.59 -9.45 -12.70
CA CYS A 283 -5.49 -8.68 -13.56
C CYS A 283 -6.08 -7.47 -12.83
N GLU A 284 -6.35 -6.39 -13.57
CA GLU A 284 -7.16 -5.25 -13.13
C GLU A 284 -8.60 -5.32 -13.69
N ILE A 285 -8.78 -5.96 -14.86
CA ILE A 285 -10.09 -6.29 -15.43
C ILE A 285 -10.33 -7.79 -15.27
N PRO A 286 -11.25 -8.24 -14.40
CA PRO A 286 -11.38 -9.64 -14.01
C PRO A 286 -12.21 -10.47 -15.01
N GLY A 287 -11.73 -10.65 -16.24
CA GLY A 287 -12.39 -11.55 -17.21
C GLY A 287 -11.91 -12.99 -17.07
N VAL A 288 -12.82 -13.96 -17.19
CA VAL A 288 -12.47 -15.39 -17.15
C VAL A 288 -12.29 -15.96 -18.55
N MET A 289 -11.14 -16.59 -18.78
CA MET A 289 -10.82 -17.31 -19.99
C MET A 289 -10.96 -18.82 -19.73
N GLU A 290 -11.78 -19.47 -20.56
CA GLU A 290 -11.89 -20.93 -20.62
C GLU A 290 -11.07 -21.44 -21.79
N GLY A 291 -10.17 -22.39 -21.53
CA GLY A 291 -9.39 -23.07 -22.56
C GLY A 291 -9.57 -24.58 -22.47
N ALA A 292 -9.32 -25.26 -23.58
CA ALA A 292 -9.35 -26.71 -23.67
C ALA A 292 -7.96 -27.32 -23.86
N PHE A 293 -7.81 -28.59 -23.50
CA PHE A 293 -6.65 -29.40 -23.86
C PHE A 293 -7.09 -30.76 -24.39
N ALA A 294 -6.17 -31.49 -25.01
CA ALA A 294 -6.50 -32.75 -25.66
C ALA A 294 -7.09 -33.77 -24.66
N PRO A 295 -8.25 -34.40 -24.95
CA PRO A 295 -8.90 -35.30 -24.00
C PRO A 295 -8.07 -36.50 -23.55
N ASP A 296 -7.14 -36.98 -24.39
CA ASP A 296 -6.22 -38.08 -24.06
C ASP A 296 -5.21 -37.70 -22.97
N LEU A 297 -5.00 -36.41 -22.70
CA LEU A 297 -4.17 -35.95 -21.59
C LEU A 297 -4.85 -36.14 -20.22
N THR A 298 -6.16 -36.42 -20.18
CA THR A 298 -6.87 -36.79 -18.93
C THR A 298 -6.43 -38.16 -18.37
N GLU A 299 -5.65 -38.94 -19.13
CA GLU A 299 -4.96 -40.14 -18.62
C GLU A 299 -3.86 -39.83 -17.59
N LEU A 300 -3.36 -38.58 -17.58
CA LEU A 300 -2.38 -38.16 -16.59
C LEU A 300 -3.01 -38.16 -15.19
N PRO A 301 -2.24 -38.50 -14.14
CA PRO A 301 -2.72 -38.39 -12.77
C PRO A 301 -3.22 -36.98 -12.49
N ARG A 302 -4.29 -36.88 -11.69
CA ARG A 302 -4.92 -35.62 -11.29
C ARG A 302 -3.89 -34.61 -10.80
N GLU A 303 -2.96 -35.04 -9.96
CA GLU A 303 -1.92 -34.21 -9.36
C GLU A 303 -0.97 -33.63 -10.42
N VAL A 304 -0.65 -34.39 -11.47
CA VAL A 304 0.22 -33.94 -12.57
C VAL A 304 -0.50 -32.88 -13.41
N LEU A 305 -1.77 -33.09 -13.73
CA LEU A 305 -2.58 -32.12 -14.48
C LEU A 305 -2.76 -30.82 -13.68
N THR A 306 -3.25 -30.93 -12.44
CA THR A 306 -3.54 -29.77 -11.59
C THR A 306 -2.28 -28.97 -11.31
N SER A 307 -1.15 -29.60 -10.94
CA SER A 307 0.10 -28.88 -10.69
C SER A 307 0.66 -28.22 -11.95
N SER A 308 0.65 -28.92 -13.10
CA SER A 308 1.15 -28.36 -14.36
C SER A 308 0.34 -27.11 -14.79
N LEU A 309 -0.98 -27.18 -14.69
CA LEU A 309 -1.87 -26.06 -15.03
C LEU A 309 -1.74 -24.90 -14.03
N ARG A 310 -1.68 -25.20 -12.73
CA ARG A 310 -1.51 -24.21 -11.66
C ARG A 310 -0.19 -23.45 -11.79
N ASP A 311 0.91 -24.16 -11.95
CA ASP A 311 2.25 -23.56 -11.84
C ASP A 311 2.69 -22.90 -13.15
N HIS A 312 2.35 -23.47 -14.29
CA HIS A 312 2.79 -22.94 -15.59
C HIS A 312 1.80 -21.98 -16.23
N GLN A 313 0.50 -22.13 -15.97
CA GLN A 313 -0.53 -21.30 -16.60
C GLN A 313 -1.43 -20.56 -15.61
N SER A 314 -1.22 -20.71 -14.30
CA SER A 314 -2.11 -20.12 -13.30
C SER A 314 -3.57 -20.45 -13.61
N ALA A 315 -3.87 -21.73 -13.80
CA ALA A 315 -5.18 -22.19 -14.25
C ALA A 315 -5.80 -23.16 -13.26
N LEU A 316 -7.09 -22.98 -13.02
CA LEU A 316 -7.93 -23.89 -12.24
C LEU A 316 -8.50 -24.98 -13.15
N THR A 317 -8.70 -26.15 -12.57
CA THR A 317 -9.30 -27.30 -13.25
C THR A 317 -10.78 -27.42 -12.88
N VAL A 318 -11.54 -28.09 -13.74
CA VAL A 318 -12.94 -28.44 -13.49
C VAL A 318 -13.06 -29.95 -13.37
N GLU A 319 -13.85 -30.41 -12.39
CA GLU A 319 -14.06 -31.83 -12.10
C GLU A 319 -15.52 -32.22 -12.38
N GLY A 320 -15.73 -33.29 -13.13
CA GLY A 320 -17.04 -33.87 -13.43
C GLY A 320 -16.99 -35.39 -13.28
N GLU A 321 -18.00 -35.98 -12.64
CA GLU A 321 -18.10 -37.45 -12.44
C GLU A 321 -16.83 -38.11 -11.84
N GLY A 322 -16.12 -37.39 -10.97
CA GLY A 322 -14.90 -37.88 -10.31
C GLY A 322 -13.64 -37.88 -11.19
N ARG A 323 -13.67 -37.16 -12.33
CA ARG A 323 -12.51 -36.96 -13.21
C ARG A 323 -12.37 -35.48 -13.58
N LEU A 324 -11.14 -35.07 -13.90
CA LEU A 324 -10.92 -33.73 -14.47
C LEU A 324 -11.48 -33.68 -15.89
N LEU A 325 -12.27 -32.64 -16.18
CA LEU A 325 -12.70 -32.32 -17.54
C LEU A 325 -11.50 -31.80 -18.35
N PRO A 326 -11.48 -31.98 -19.69
CA PRO A 326 -10.39 -31.55 -20.56
C PRO A 326 -10.40 -30.03 -20.83
N LEU A 327 -10.64 -29.24 -19.78
CA LEU A 327 -10.70 -27.79 -19.81
C LEU A 327 -10.07 -27.18 -18.57
N PHE A 328 -9.69 -25.92 -18.69
CA PHE A 328 -9.13 -25.12 -17.61
C PHE A 328 -9.68 -23.70 -17.64
N LEU A 329 -9.71 -23.08 -16.47
CA LEU A 329 -10.18 -21.72 -16.28
C LEU A 329 -9.03 -20.86 -15.74
N THR A 330 -8.74 -19.76 -16.39
CA THR A 330 -7.78 -18.75 -15.89
C THR A 330 -8.33 -17.35 -16.15
N VAL A 331 -7.56 -16.32 -15.83
CA VAL A 331 -7.96 -14.93 -16.02
C VAL A 331 -7.35 -14.35 -17.28
N MET A 332 -8.07 -13.40 -17.83
CA MET A 332 -7.57 -12.48 -18.83
C MET A 332 -7.74 -11.07 -18.27
N ASP A 333 -6.73 -10.22 -18.46
CA ASP A 333 -6.76 -8.82 -18.00
C ASP A 333 -7.58 -7.94 -18.95
N ARG A 334 -8.81 -8.37 -19.23
CA ARG A 334 -9.75 -7.81 -20.23
C ARG A 334 -11.13 -8.48 -20.10
N PRO A 335 -12.22 -7.88 -20.61
CA PRO A 335 -13.56 -8.45 -20.40
C PRO A 335 -13.88 -9.66 -21.31
N ASP A 336 -13.30 -9.71 -22.51
CA ASP A 336 -13.61 -10.70 -23.53
C ASP A 336 -12.40 -11.03 -24.42
N ASP A 337 -12.52 -12.03 -25.29
CA ASP A 337 -11.50 -12.39 -26.30
C ASP A 337 -12.17 -12.66 -27.66
N PRO A 338 -12.69 -11.62 -28.35
CA PRO A 338 -13.50 -11.81 -29.55
C PRO A 338 -12.75 -12.46 -30.71
N ALA A 339 -11.42 -12.28 -30.76
CA ALA A 339 -10.56 -12.90 -31.76
C ALA A 339 -10.02 -14.28 -31.34
N GLY A 340 -10.36 -14.76 -30.13
CA GLY A 340 -9.87 -16.04 -29.59
C GLY A 340 -8.35 -16.12 -29.42
N ARG A 341 -7.64 -14.98 -29.45
CA ARG A 341 -6.16 -14.96 -29.47
C ARG A 341 -5.58 -15.28 -28.10
N VAL A 342 -6.22 -14.80 -27.04
CA VAL A 342 -5.81 -15.08 -25.66
C VAL A 342 -6.03 -16.56 -25.38
N ARG A 343 -7.21 -17.09 -25.74
CA ARG A 343 -7.52 -18.52 -25.60
C ARG A 343 -6.51 -19.38 -26.36
N ALA A 344 -6.33 -19.16 -27.66
CA ALA A 344 -5.43 -19.95 -28.50
C ALA A 344 -3.98 -19.93 -27.99
N GLY A 345 -3.50 -18.77 -27.52
CA GLY A 345 -2.17 -18.66 -26.94
C GLY A 345 -2.02 -19.46 -25.64
N ASN A 346 -3.02 -19.41 -24.75
CA ASN A 346 -3.02 -20.18 -23.51
C ASN A 346 -3.08 -21.69 -23.79
N GLU A 347 -3.96 -22.13 -24.69
CA GLU A 347 -4.10 -23.54 -25.08
C GLU A 347 -2.82 -24.09 -25.70
N TRP A 348 -2.12 -23.30 -26.52
CA TRP A 348 -0.82 -23.68 -27.09
C TRP A 348 0.24 -23.91 -26.00
N VAL A 349 0.31 -23.02 -25.01
CA VAL A 349 1.24 -23.17 -23.87
C VAL A 349 0.87 -24.41 -23.04
N VAL A 350 -0.41 -24.59 -22.72
CA VAL A 350 -0.89 -25.74 -21.93
C VAL A 350 -0.61 -27.05 -22.65
N ALA A 351 -0.88 -27.13 -23.96
CA ALA A 351 -0.61 -28.32 -24.75
C ALA A 351 0.88 -28.72 -24.68
N ALA A 352 1.79 -27.76 -24.83
CA ALA A 352 3.22 -28.02 -24.71
C ALA A 352 3.61 -28.52 -23.30
N ARG A 353 3.08 -27.89 -22.24
CA ARG A 353 3.39 -28.27 -20.84
C ARG A 353 2.86 -29.66 -20.48
N LEU A 354 1.64 -29.99 -20.91
CA LEU A 354 1.06 -31.29 -20.63
C LEU A 354 1.69 -32.41 -21.47
N ALA A 355 2.14 -32.12 -22.69
CA ALA A 355 2.93 -33.07 -23.48
C ALA A 355 4.26 -33.42 -22.79
N ASP A 356 4.98 -32.41 -22.28
CA ASP A 356 6.18 -32.61 -21.47
C ASP A 356 5.88 -33.44 -20.22
N ALA A 357 4.82 -33.08 -19.48
CA ALA A 357 4.40 -33.81 -18.28
C ALA A 357 4.10 -35.29 -18.57
N ARG A 358 3.42 -35.58 -19.69
CA ARG A 358 3.15 -36.96 -20.15
C ARG A 358 4.42 -37.71 -20.47
N PHE A 359 5.37 -37.08 -21.16
CA PHE A 359 6.66 -37.69 -21.46
C PHE A 359 7.43 -38.06 -20.17
N PHE A 360 7.54 -37.12 -19.23
CA PHE A 360 8.24 -37.36 -17.96
C PHE A 360 7.55 -38.42 -17.11
N TRP A 361 6.22 -38.38 -17.01
CA TRP A 361 5.44 -39.38 -16.30
C TRP A 361 5.61 -40.77 -16.91
N GLY A 362 5.56 -40.88 -18.24
CA GLY A 362 5.81 -42.14 -18.96
C GLY A 362 7.23 -42.67 -18.70
N LYS A 363 8.23 -41.79 -18.74
CA LYS A 363 9.62 -42.14 -18.39
C LYS A 363 9.74 -42.57 -16.93
N ASP A 364 9.03 -41.92 -16.01
CA ASP A 364 9.08 -42.29 -14.61
C ASP A 364 8.44 -43.64 -14.31
N ARG A 365 7.40 -44.00 -15.06
CA ARG A 365 6.77 -45.33 -15.02
C ARG A 365 7.63 -46.44 -15.63
N SER A 366 8.66 -46.11 -16.42
CA SER A 366 9.49 -47.12 -17.08
C SER A 366 10.42 -47.89 -16.14
N GLN A 367 10.72 -47.35 -14.96
CA GLN A 367 11.57 -48.00 -13.96
C GLN A 367 10.89 -48.01 -12.59
N PRO A 368 10.70 -49.17 -11.96
CA PRO A 368 10.16 -49.26 -10.61
C PRO A 368 10.98 -48.46 -9.60
N LEU A 369 10.31 -47.86 -8.61
CA LEU A 369 10.97 -47.06 -7.57
C LEU A 369 12.08 -47.83 -6.84
N ALA A 370 11.90 -49.15 -6.65
CA ALA A 370 12.89 -50.03 -6.02
C ALA A 370 14.23 -50.07 -6.78
N GLU A 371 14.21 -50.01 -8.11
CA GLU A 371 15.42 -50.01 -8.95
C GLU A 371 16.15 -48.66 -8.89
N ARG A 372 15.45 -47.58 -8.54
CA ARG A 372 16.04 -46.25 -8.36
C ARG A 372 16.84 -46.11 -7.06
N ALA A 373 16.66 -47.00 -6.09
CA ALA A 373 17.36 -46.97 -4.80
C ALA A 373 18.89 -47.04 -4.93
N GLY A 374 19.39 -47.80 -5.93
CA GLY A 374 20.83 -47.91 -6.20
C GLY A 374 21.46 -46.60 -6.67
N ALA A 375 20.78 -45.88 -7.56
CA ALA A 375 21.21 -44.56 -8.05
C ALA A 375 21.16 -43.49 -6.95
N LEU A 376 20.20 -43.59 -6.02
CA LEU A 376 20.11 -42.69 -4.86
C LEU A 376 21.32 -42.82 -3.93
N ARG A 377 21.78 -44.06 -3.67
CA ARG A 377 22.99 -44.32 -2.88
C ARG A 377 24.25 -43.72 -3.49
N GLN A 378 24.35 -43.64 -4.82
CA GLN A 378 25.48 -43.00 -5.50
C GLN A 378 25.44 -41.47 -5.34
N ARG A 379 24.26 -40.85 -5.40
CA ARG A 379 24.11 -39.40 -5.21
C ARG A 379 24.32 -38.96 -3.76
N LEU A 380 23.90 -39.77 -2.79
CA LEU A 380 24.10 -39.50 -1.36
C LEU A 380 25.56 -39.69 -0.90
N ARG A 381 26.38 -40.42 -1.66
CA ARG A 381 27.84 -40.56 -1.40
C ARG A 381 28.67 -39.40 -1.96
N ALA A 382 28.06 -38.53 -2.76
CA ALA A 382 28.70 -37.36 -3.36
C ALA A 382 28.46 -36.06 -2.56
N VAL A 383 27.78 -36.18 -1.41
CA VAL A 383 27.68 -35.18 -0.33
C VAL A 383 28.44 -35.75 0.85
#